data_AF-A0A3N2GYE2-F1
#
_entry.id   AF-A0A3N2GYE2-F1
#
_cell.length_a   1.000
_cell.length_b   1.000
_cell.length_c   1.000
_cell.angle_alpha   90.00
_cell.angle_beta   90.00
_cell.angle_gamma   90.00
#
_symmetry.space_group_name_H-M   'P 1'
#
loop_
_entity.id
_entity.type
_entity.pdbx_description
1 polymer ?
#
loop_
_entity_poly.entity_id
_entity_poly.type
_entity_poly.pdbx_seq_one_letter_code
_entity_poly.pdbx_strand_id
1 'polypeptide(L)'
;MWGVLDAEPDELNKAAGHLGDILTKLDHSPLAGIVATADVYGDPGLASTLGEFTGLARVAARLLQERVGLTGTALRDTATLFQGTELDNEAAIRRAGR
;
A
#
# COMPACT_ATOMS: atom_id res chain seq x y z
N MET A 1 5.62 -16.36 15.89
CA MET A 1 5.56 -15.12 15.07
C MET A 1 4.54 -15.35 13.97
N TRP A 2 3.24 -15.20 14.27
CA TRP A 2 2.13 -15.46 13.33
C TRP A 2 0.92 -14.56 13.66
N GLY A 3 1.11 -13.24 13.64
CA GLY A 3 0.01 -12.28 13.89
C GLY A 3 -1.03 -12.20 12.76
N VAL A 4 -0.83 -12.96 11.67
CA VAL A 4 -1.77 -13.02 10.53
C VAL A 4 -2.78 -14.17 10.68
N LEU A 5 -2.53 -15.15 11.56
CA LEU A 5 -3.46 -16.27 11.79
C LEU A 5 -4.59 -15.95 12.78
N ASP A 6 -4.48 -14.86 13.55
CA ASP A 6 -5.49 -14.44 14.53
C ASP A 6 -6.41 -13.32 14.01
N ALA A 7 -6.13 -12.76 12.82
CA ALA A 7 -6.91 -11.66 12.26
C ALA A 7 -8.12 -12.18 11.48
N GLU A 8 -9.31 -11.67 11.79
CA GLU A 8 -10.52 -12.04 11.04
C GLU A 8 -10.45 -11.52 9.59
N PRO A 9 -11.09 -12.19 8.61
CA PRO A 9 -11.06 -11.77 7.20
C PRO A 9 -11.50 -10.30 6.98
N ASP A 10 -12.43 -9.81 7.80
CA ASP A 10 -12.91 -8.43 7.78
C ASP A 10 -11.83 -7.42 8.21
N GLU A 11 -10.99 -7.79 9.18
CA GLU A 11 -9.86 -6.96 9.61
C GLU A 11 -8.79 -6.85 8.51
N LEU A 12 -8.51 -7.95 7.82
CA LEU A 12 -7.57 -7.97 6.69
C LEU A 12 -8.09 -7.11 5.53
N ASN A 13 -9.38 -7.19 5.20
CA ASN A 13 -10.00 -6.35 4.18
C ASN A 13 -9.99 -4.86 4.57
N LYS A 14 -10.27 -4.55 5.83
CA LYS A 14 -10.19 -3.18 6.35
C LYS A 14 -8.77 -2.61 6.27
N ALA A 15 -7.76 -3.42 6.61
CA ALA A 15 -6.36 -3.05 6.48
C ALA A 15 -5.97 -2.79 5.02
N ALA A 16 -6.41 -3.63 4.08
CA ALA A 16 -6.22 -3.40 2.65
C ALA A 16 -6.88 -2.10 2.17
N GLY A 17 -8.09 -1.80 2.67
CA GLY A 17 -8.79 -0.53 2.41
C GLY A 17 -7.99 0.70 2.87
N HIS A 18 -7.51 0.68 4.12
CA HIS A 18 -6.67 1.76 4.65
C HIS A 18 -5.38 1.95 3.83
N LEU A 19 -4.77 0.88 3.32
CA LEU A 19 -3.61 0.97 2.43
C LEU A 19 -3.98 1.59 1.07
N GLY A 20 -5.17 1.32 0.54
CA GLY A 20 -5.70 1.99 -0.64
C GLY A 20 -5.88 3.50 -0.45
N ASP A 21 -6.33 3.93 0.74
CA ASP A 21 -6.43 5.35 1.08
C ASP A 21 -5.05 6.01 1.17
N ILE A 22 -4.06 5.31 1.74
CA ILE A 22 -2.67 5.78 1.78
C ILE A 22 -2.10 5.94 0.38
N LEU A 23 -2.33 4.95 -0.50
CA LEU A 23 -1.91 5.00 -1.90
C LEU A 23 -2.50 6.25 -2.59
N THR A 24 -3.81 6.48 -2.42
CA THR A 24 -4.50 7.64 -2.99
C THR A 24 -3.92 8.96 -2.46
N LYS A 25 -3.62 9.04 -1.15
CA LYS A 25 -2.99 10.23 -0.56
C LYS A 25 -1.57 10.46 -1.07
N LEU A 26 -0.82 9.40 -1.33
CA LEU A 26 0.52 9.49 -1.92
C LEU A 26 0.46 10.02 -3.36
N ASP A 27 -0.49 9.54 -4.17
CA ASP A 27 -0.71 10.01 -5.54
C ASP A 27 -1.03 11.51 -5.62
N HIS A 28 -1.78 12.02 -4.65
CA HIS A 28 -2.15 13.44 -4.57
C HIS A 28 -1.22 14.26 -3.66
N SER A 29 -0.13 13.67 -3.18
CA SER A 29 0.77 14.37 -2.28
C SER A 29 1.60 15.43 -3.03
N PRO A 30 2.00 16.52 -2.36
CA PRO A 30 2.95 17.47 -2.92
C PRO A 30 4.27 16.81 -3.37
N LEU A 31 4.64 15.68 -2.74
CA LEU A 31 5.82 14.88 -3.11
C LEU A 31 5.73 14.32 -4.54
N ALA A 32 4.53 13.99 -5.04
CA ALA A 32 4.33 13.51 -6.40
C ALA A 32 4.58 14.61 -7.44
N GLY A 33 4.30 15.86 -7.07
CA GLY A 33 4.35 17.03 -7.95
C GLY A 33 5.62 17.88 -7.86
N ILE A 34 6.61 17.56 -7.01
CA ILE A 34 7.75 18.47 -6.84
C ILE A 34 8.58 18.53 -8.13
N VAL A 35 8.70 19.75 -8.66
CA VAL A 35 9.60 20.10 -9.76
C VAL A 35 10.54 21.17 -9.22
N ALA A 36 11.84 20.90 -9.21
CA ALA A 36 12.82 21.92 -8.90
C ALA A 36 12.97 22.85 -10.12
N THR A 37 12.67 24.14 -9.94
CA THR A 37 12.91 25.17 -10.97
C THR A 37 14.08 26.04 -10.55
N ALA A 38 15.13 26.09 -11.38
CA ALA A 38 16.34 26.85 -11.11
C ALA A 38 16.11 28.39 -11.06
N ASP A 39 15.09 28.89 -11.75
CA ASP A 39 14.78 30.32 -11.83
C ASP A 39 14.36 30.95 -10.49
N VAL A 40 13.88 30.17 -9.52
CA VAL A 40 13.32 30.70 -8.26
C VAL A 40 14.41 31.25 -7.33
N TYR A 41 15.66 30.78 -7.46
CA TYR A 41 16.69 31.02 -6.45
C TYR A 41 17.90 31.82 -6.93
N GLY A 42 18.06 32.04 -8.24
CA GLY A 42 19.23 32.76 -8.80
C GLY A 42 20.60 32.12 -8.51
N ASP A 43 20.62 30.99 -7.80
CA ASP A 43 21.80 30.22 -7.44
C ASP A 43 21.71 28.83 -8.12
N PRO A 44 22.55 28.57 -9.14
CA PRO A 44 22.55 27.30 -9.86
C PRO A 44 22.99 26.11 -8.99
N GLY A 45 23.80 26.33 -7.94
CA GLY A 45 24.21 25.28 -7.00
C GLY A 45 23.05 24.80 -6.15
N LEU A 46 22.28 25.75 -5.59
CA LEU A 46 21.07 25.44 -4.82
C LEU A 46 20.00 24.76 -5.68
N ALA A 47 19.82 25.24 -6.92
CA ALA A 47 18.92 24.63 -7.89
C ALA A 47 19.28 23.16 -8.18
N SER A 48 20.58 22.85 -8.33
CA SER A 48 21.06 21.48 -8.55
C SER A 48 20.75 20.57 -7.36
N THR A 49 21.09 21.00 -6.14
CA THR A 49 20.81 20.22 -4.92
C THR A 49 19.32 19.99 -4.70
N LEU A 50 18.48 20.99 -4.97
CA LEU A 50 17.03 20.84 -4.91
C LEU A 50 16.51 19.89 -5.99
N GLY A 51 17.09 19.92 -7.19
CA GLY A 51 16.80 18.97 -8.27
C GLY A 51 17.11 17.53 -7.88
N GLU A 52 18.27 17.29 -7.27
CA GLU A 52 18.66 15.97 -6.77
C GLU A 52 17.73 15.50 -5.64
N PHE A 53 17.46 16.37 -4.66
CA PHE A 53 16.55 16.05 -3.55
C PHE A 53 15.15 15.72 -4.05
N THR A 54 14.61 16.49 -4.99
CA THR A 54 13.28 16.24 -5.57
C THR A 54 13.24 14.98 -6.40
N GLY A 55 14.31 14.66 -7.13
CA GLY A 55 14.50 13.36 -7.79
C GLY A 55 14.45 12.20 -6.79
N LEU A 56 15.22 12.29 -5.70
CA LEU A 56 15.23 11.28 -4.63
C LEU A 56 13.86 11.14 -3.96
N ALA A 57 13.20 12.25 -3.66
CA ALA A 57 11.86 12.27 -3.07
C ALA A 57 10.84 11.55 -3.97
N ARG A 58 10.91 11.77 -5.30
CA ARG A 58 10.04 11.09 -6.26
C ARG A 58 10.31 9.58 -6.31
N VAL A 59 11.58 9.17 -6.30
CA VAL A 59 11.95 7.74 -6.26
C VAL A 59 11.43 7.09 -4.97
N ALA A 60 11.66 7.73 -3.82
CA ALA A 60 11.18 7.23 -2.53
C ALA A 60 9.65 7.14 -2.47
N ALA A 61 8.94 8.15 -2.97
CA ALA A 61 7.48 8.14 -3.03
C ALA A 61 6.95 6.99 -3.90
N ARG A 62 7.55 6.75 -5.07
CA ARG A 62 7.17 5.66 -5.97
C ARG A 62 7.43 4.28 -5.36
N LEU A 63 8.57 4.10 -4.70
CA LEU A 63 8.89 2.87 -3.98
C LEU A 63 7.89 2.62 -2.84
N LEU A 64 7.56 3.65 -2.06
CA LEU A 64 6.58 3.53 -0.99
C LEU A 64 5.20 3.13 -1.54
N GLN A 65 4.77 3.79 -2.61
CA GLN A 65 3.52 3.47 -3.31
C GLN A 65 3.49 2.01 -3.78
N GLU A 66 4.55 1.52 -4.42
CA GLU A 66 4.64 0.13 -4.88
C GLU A 66 4.53 -0.86 -3.71
N ARG A 67 5.26 -0.61 -2.62
CA ARG A 67 5.25 -1.48 -1.43
C ARG A 67 3.89 -1.48 -0.72
N VAL A 68 3.22 -0.33 -0.65
CA VAL A 68 1.86 -0.21 -0.10
C VAL A 68 0.88 -0.99 -0.96
N GLY A 69 0.95 -0.85 -2.29
CA GLY A 69 0.06 -1.56 -3.23
C GLY A 69 0.23 -3.09 -3.17
N LEU A 70 1.47 -3.58 -3.14
CA LEU A 70 1.76 -5.01 -3.00
C LEU A 70 1.22 -5.58 -1.68
N THR A 71 1.41 -4.87 -0.57
CA THR A 71 0.91 -5.28 0.74
C THR A 71 -0.63 -5.31 0.76
N GLY A 72 -1.29 -4.28 0.21
CA GLY A 72 -2.74 -4.22 0.14
C GLY A 72 -3.35 -5.36 -0.68
N THR A 73 -2.71 -5.70 -1.81
CA THR A 73 -3.12 -6.83 -2.65
C THR A 73 -2.97 -8.15 -1.91
N ALA A 74 -1.81 -8.38 -1.28
CA ALA A 74 -1.56 -9.60 -0.50
C ALA A 74 -2.56 -9.77 0.66
N LEU A 75 -2.93 -8.68 1.35
CA LEU A 75 -3.95 -8.73 2.41
C LEU A 75 -5.34 -9.10 1.86
N ARG A 76 -5.74 -8.54 0.71
CA ARG A 76 -7.01 -8.87 0.07
C ARG A 76 -7.05 -10.32 -0.44
N ASP A 77 -5.96 -10.80 -1.03
CA ASP A 77 -5.84 -12.18 -1.49
C ASP A 77 -5.93 -13.15 -0.30
N THR A 78 -5.24 -12.82 0.80
CA THR A 78 -5.30 -13.60 2.04
C THR A 78 -6.72 -13.64 2.59
N ALA A 79 -7.41 -12.50 2.70
CA ALA A 79 -8.80 -12.44 3.15
C ALA A 79 -9.73 -13.31 2.28
N THR A 80 -9.55 -13.29 0.97
CA THR A 80 -10.33 -14.08 0.01
C THR A 80 -10.10 -15.58 0.20
N LEU A 81 -8.84 -16.00 0.39
CA LEU A 81 -8.50 -17.40 0.64
C LEU A 81 -9.12 -17.90 1.96
N PHE A 82 -9.04 -17.11 3.03
CA PHE A 82 -9.65 -17.47 4.32
C PHE A 82 -11.17 -17.66 4.19
N GLN A 83 -11.88 -16.72 3.57
CA GLN A 83 -13.33 -16.83 3.33
C GLN A 83 -13.68 -18.10 2.52
N GLY A 84 -12.91 -18.42 1.48
CA GLY A 84 -13.09 -19.65 0.71
C GLY A 84 -12.93 -20.90 1.57
N THR A 85 -11.87 -20.96 2.38
CA THR A 85 -11.64 -22.11 3.27
C THR A 85 -12.71 -22.25 4.35
N GLU A 86 -13.26 -21.15 4.85
CA GLU A 86 -14.33 -21.16 5.86
C GLU A 86 -15.62 -21.76 5.26
N LEU A 87 -16.02 -21.31 4.06
CA LEU A 87 -17.17 -21.85 3.35
C LEU A 87 -17.02 -23.36 3.04
N ASP A 88 -15.82 -23.78 2.63
CA ASP A 88 -15.53 -25.19 2.38
C ASP A 88 -15.60 -26.03 3.65
N ASN A 89 -15.07 -25.51 4.76
CA ASN A 89 -15.12 -26.15 6.08
C ASN A 89 -16.56 -26.28 6.59
N GLU A 90 -17.38 -25.22 6.48
CA GLU A 90 -18.80 -25.28 6.82
C GLU A 90 -19.54 -26.35 6.01
N ALA A 91 -19.27 -26.43 4.69
CA ALA A 91 -19.87 -27.42 3.82
C ALA A 91 -19.43 -28.85 4.16
N ALA A 92 -18.19 -29.04 4.64
CA ALA A 92 -17.70 -30.33 5.11
C ALA A 92 -18.38 -30.75 6.43
N ILE A 93 -18.47 -29.85 7.40
CA ILE A 93 -19.14 -30.10 8.69
C ILE A 93 -20.62 -30.46 8.48
N ARG A 94 -21.33 -29.71 7.62
CA ARG A 94 -22.74 -29.98 7.29
C ARG A 94 -22.95 -31.35 6.63
N ARG A 95 -21.95 -31.85 5.89
CA ARG A 95 -21.98 -33.20 5.29
C ARG A 95 -21.69 -34.29 6.32
N ALA A 96 -20.81 -34.07 7.28
CA ALA A 96 -20.45 -35.05 8.30
C ALA A 96 -21.50 -35.21 9.42
N GLY A 97 -22.35 -34.21 9.63
CA GLY A 97 -23.47 -34.25 10.58
C GLY A 97 -24.77 -34.88 10.05
N ARG A 98 -24.77 -35.40 8.83
CA ARG A 98 -25.84 -36.21 8.24
C ARG A 98 -25.41 -37.68 8.19
#